data_AF-A0A353XX87-F1
#
_entry.id   AF-A0A353XX87-F1
#
_cell.length_a   1.000
_cell.length_b   1.000
_cell.length_c   1.000
_cell.angle_alpha   90.00
_cell.angle_beta   90.00
_cell.angle_gamma   90.00
#
_symmetry.space_group_name_H-M   'P 1'
#
loop_
_entity.id
_entity.type
_entity.pdbx_description
1 polymer ?
#
loop_
_entity_poly.entity_id
_entity_poly.type
_entity_poly.pdbx_seq_one_letter_code
_entity_poly.pdbx_strand_id
1 'polypeptide(L)'
;DALLYPGLQDITAHVDFTAVAEAADDAALRVSGYTNQASFLLACGIERLLQSDAAGQNAEWFQQTEGLKRLLLPSEMGERFKVMALTRNIDEPLKGFTMNNMLHQL
;
A
#
# COMPACT_ATOMS: atom_id res chain seq x y z
N ASP A 1 5.37 -7.22 -25.19
CA ASP A 1 5.91 -8.56 -25.47
C ASP A 1 7.19 -8.70 -24.65
N ALA A 2 7.29 -9.75 -23.84
CA ALA A 2 8.45 -9.98 -22.97
C ALA A 2 9.75 -10.22 -23.75
N LEU A 3 9.64 -10.72 -25.00
CA LEU A 3 10.81 -11.04 -25.83
C LEU A 3 11.34 -9.83 -26.62
N LEU A 4 10.68 -8.68 -26.52
CA LEU A 4 11.12 -7.44 -27.16
C LEU A 4 12.30 -6.83 -26.39
N TYR A 5 13.42 -6.53 -27.06
CA TYR A 5 14.64 -5.92 -26.49
C TYR A 5 15.08 -6.50 -25.12
N PRO A 6 15.48 -7.79 -25.06
CA PRO A 6 15.92 -8.41 -23.82
C PRO A 6 17.05 -7.62 -23.14
N GLY A 7 16.89 -7.34 -21.85
CA GLY A 7 17.83 -6.53 -21.06
C GLY A 7 17.62 -5.02 -21.13
N LEU A 8 16.70 -4.52 -21.97
CA LEU A 8 16.38 -3.08 -22.09
C LEU A 8 14.98 -2.71 -21.57
N GLN A 9 14.21 -3.68 -21.06
CA GLN A 9 12.91 -3.45 -20.47
C GLN A 9 12.76 -4.24 -19.17
N ASP A 10 11.93 -3.71 -18.28
CA ASP A 10 11.50 -4.41 -17.07
C ASP A 10 10.33 -5.35 -17.38
N ILE A 11 10.24 -6.46 -16.64
CA ILE A 11 9.17 -7.45 -16.75
C ILE A 11 8.61 -7.67 -15.35
N THR A 12 7.35 -7.26 -15.16
CA THR A 12 6.64 -7.36 -13.89
C THR A 12 5.36 -8.15 -14.02
N ALA A 13 4.91 -8.72 -12.91
CA ALA A 13 3.63 -9.40 -12.78
C ALA A 13 2.91 -8.90 -11.51
N HIS A 14 1.59 -9.12 -11.47
CA HIS A 14 0.84 -8.89 -10.25
C HIS A 14 1.24 -9.90 -9.17
N VAL A 15 1.26 -9.45 -7.91
CA VAL A 15 1.56 -10.30 -6.76
C VAL A 15 0.33 -11.13 -6.41
N ASP A 16 0.53 -12.43 -6.24
CA ASP A 16 -0.43 -13.33 -5.60
C ASP A 16 -0.25 -13.26 -4.08
N PHE A 17 -1.15 -12.55 -3.39
CA PHE A 17 -1.04 -12.36 -1.95
C PHE A 17 -1.46 -13.59 -1.15
N THR A 18 -2.28 -14.49 -1.69
CA THR A 18 -2.60 -15.76 -1.02
C THR A 18 -1.35 -16.64 -0.98
N ALA A 19 -0.62 -16.74 -2.10
CA ALA A 19 0.65 -17.47 -2.13
C ALA A 19 1.70 -16.88 -1.17
N VAL A 20 1.76 -15.55 -1.01
CA VAL A 20 2.64 -14.91 -0.02
C VAL A 20 2.20 -15.23 1.42
N ALA A 21 0.90 -15.28 1.69
CA ALA A 21 0.35 -15.63 3.00
C ALA A 21 0.67 -17.08 3.38
N GLU A 22 0.51 -18.03 2.46
CA GLU A 22 0.88 -19.44 2.65
C GLU A 22 2.38 -19.59 2.94
N ALA A 23 3.23 -18.95 2.13
CA ALA A 23 4.67 -18.97 2.34
C ALA A 23 5.09 -18.32 3.68
N ALA A 24 4.33 -17.34 4.17
CA ALA A 24 4.55 -16.73 5.48
C ALA A 24 4.24 -17.71 6.62
N ASP A 25 3.14 -18.47 6.51
CA ASP A 25 2.75 -19.49 7.48
C ASP A 25 3.82 -20.61 7.57
N ASP A 26 4.29 -21.10 6.43
CA ASP A 26 5.39 -22.07 6.35
C ASP A 26 6.68 -21.57 7.03
N ALA A 27 6.91 -20.25 6.99
CA ALA A 27 8.04 -19.58 7.65
C ALA A 27 7.76 -19.22 9.13
N ALA A 28 6.65 -19.67 9.69
CA ALA A 28 6.16 -19.33 11.03
C ALA A 28 6.04 -17.82 11.27
N LEU A 29 5.56 -17.08 10.28
CA LEU A 29 5.18 -15.67 10.37
C LEU A 29 3.66 -15.55 10.40
N ARG A 30 3.15 -14.57 11.15
CA ARG A 30 1.72 -14.26 11.17
C ARG A 30 1.40 -13.21 10.12
N VAL A 31 0.37 -13.45 9.31
CA VAL A 31 -0.24 -12.39 8.49
C VAL A 31 -1.08 -11.50 9.42
N SER A 32 -0.50 -10.38 9.83
CA SER A 32 -1.08 -9.48 10.84
C SER A 32 -1.91 -8.35 10.24
N GLY A 33 -1.93 -8.22 8.92
CA GLY A 33 -2.81 -7.29 8.22
C GLY A 33 -2.72 -7.42 6.71
N TYR A 34 -3.83 -7.17 6.03
CA TYR A 34 -3.91 -7.08 4.58
C TYR A 34 -4.97 -6.06 4.18
N THR A 35 -4.59 -5.08 3.34
CA THR A 35 -5.54 -4.06 2.87
C THR A 35 -5.08 -3.42 1.55
N ASN A 36 -5.87 -2.51 0.98
CA ASN A 36 -5.47 -1.67 -0.16
C ASN A 36 -4.62 -0.47 0.30
N GLN A 37 -3.86 0.11 -0.63
CA GLN A 37 -2.95 1.21 -0.33
C GLN A 37 -3.67 2.43 0.25
N ALA A 38 -4.83 2.79 -0.29
CA ALA A 38 -5.58 3.96 0.17
C ALA A 38 -5.94 3.84 1.66
N SER A 39 -6.50 2.69 2.06
CA SER A 39 -6.89 2.41 3.45
C SER A 39 -5.68 2.39 4.38
N PHE A 40 -4.57 1.80 3.94
CA PHE A 40 -3.33 1.77 4.70
C PHE A 40 -2.75 3.17 4.98
N LEU A 41 -2.68 4.01 3.94
CA LEU A 41 -2.13 5.36 4.05
C LEU A 41 -3.03 6.29 4.86
N LEU A 42 -4.35 6.19 4.69
CA LEU A 42 -5.33 6.93 5.49
C LEU A 42 -5.28 6.51 6.96
N ALA A 43 -5.20 5.21 7.24
CA ALA A 43 -5.05 4.72 8.61
C ALA A 43 -3.73 5.20 9.25
N CYS A 44 -2.66 5.34 8.47
CA CYS A 44 -1.41 5.96 8.92
C CYS A 44 -1.52 7.49 9.10
N GLY A 45 -2.48 8.12 8.45
CA GLY A 45 -2.82 9.54 8.53
C GLY A 45 -2.02 10.41 7.57
N ILE A 46 -1.91 9.98 6.33
CA ILE A 46 -1.21 10.66 5.24
C ILE A 46 -1.75 12.09 4.98
N GLU A 47 -3.01 12.37 5.31
CA GLU A 47 -3.65 13.67 5.15
C GLU A 47 -2.96 14.79 5.95
N ARG A 48 -2.23 14.45 7.01
CA ARG A 48 -1.44 15.41 7.79
C ARG A 48 -0.33 16.07 6.97
N LEU A 49 0.12 15.45 5.88
CA LEU A 49 1.14 16.02 4.99
C LEU A 49 0.68 17.30 4.30
N LEU A 50 -0.63 17.52 4.14
CA LEU A 50 -1.18 18.73 3.54
C LEU A 50 -1.52 19.83 4.56
N GLN A 51 -1.45 19.52 5.86
CA GLN A 51 -1.87 20.44 6.92
C GLN A 51 -0.83 21.51 7.24
N SER A 52 0.46 21.27 6.95
CA SER A 52 1.55 22.24 7.19
C SER A 52 1.52 23.44 6.24
N ASP A 53 1.01 23.26 5.02
CA ASP A 53 1.20 24.21 3.90
C ASP A 53 -0.09 24.79 3.33
N ALA A 54 -1.25 24.49 3.94
CA ALA A 54 -2.57 24.91 3.45
C ALA A 54 -2.75 26.45 3.39
N ALA A 55 -1.99 27.20 4.18
CA ALA A 55 -2.05 28.67 4.18
C ALA A 55 -1.41 29.31 2.94
N GLY A 56 -0.48 28.61 2.28
CA GLY A 56 0.29 29.15 1.17
C GLY A 56 -0.29 28.84 -0.21
N GLN A 57 -0.99 27.70 -0.37
CA GLN A 57 -1.41 27.13 -1.67
C GLN A 57 -0.37 27.39 -2.78
N ASN A 58 0.89 27.17 -2.45
CA ASN A 58 2.02 27.42 -3.35
C ASN A 58 2.20 26.23 -4.31
N ALA A 59 3.15 26.33 -5.23
CA ALA A 59 3.40 25.27 -6.21
C ALA A 59 3.68 23.91 -5.56
N GLU A 60 4.37 23.89 -4.41
CA GLU A 60 4.69 22.68 -3.66
C GLU A 60 3.42 22.01 -3.11
N TRP A 61 2.50 22.79 -2.53
CA TRP A 61 1.21 22.29 -2.05
C TRP A 61 0.40 21.62 -3.16
N PHE A 62 0.38 22.20 -4.36
CA PHE A 62 -0.32 21.59 -5.51
C PHE A 62 0.34 20.27 -5.94
N GLN A 63 1.67 20.20 -5.97
CA GLN A 63 2.40 18.97 -6.30
C GLN A 63 2.14 17.86 -5.26
N GLN A 64 2.16 18.19 -3.98
CA GLN A 64 1.84 17.25 -2.89
C GLN A 64 0.40 16.75 -2.99
N THR A 65 -0.55 17.65 -3.29
CA THR A 65 -1.97 17.30 -3.45
C THR A 65 -2.17 16.31 -4.60
N GLU A 66 -1.49 16.51 -5.73
CA GLU A 66 -1.57 15.60 -6.88
C GLU A 66 -0.93 14.23 -6.57
N GLY A 67 0.21 14.23 -5.87
CA GLY A 67 0.82 13.01 -5.35
C GLY A 67 -0.13 12.24 -4.45
N LEU A 68 -0.83 12.94 -3.55
CA LEU A 68 -1.80 12.33 -2.63
C LEU A 68 -2.98 11.72 -3.39
N LYS A 69 -3.54 12.43 -4.37
CA LYS A 69 -4.61 11.89 -5.23
C LYS A 69 -4.16 10.62 -5.93
N ARG A 70 -2.98 10.60 -6.54
CA ARG A 70 -2.47 9.40 -7.21
C ARG A 70 -2.33 8.21 -6.25
N LEU A 71 -1.90 8.46 -5.01
CA LEU A 71 -1.75 7.42 -3.99
C LEU A 71 -3.07 6.89 -3.43
N LEU A 72 -4.13 7.71 -3.41
CA LEU A 72 -5.39 7.39 -2.72
C LEU A 72 -6.56 7.07 -3.66
N LEU A 73 -6.58 7.60 -4.88
CA LEU A 73 -7.72 7.42 -5.78
C LEU A 73 -7.81 5.97 -6.28
N PRO A 74 -9.01 5.36 -6.29
CA PRO A 74 -9.21 3.98 -6.77
C PRO A 74 -8.81 3.79 -8.24
N SER A 75 -9.02 4.82 -9.07
CA SER A 75 -8.64 4.82 -10.49
C SER A 75 -7.12 4.83 -10.72
N GLU A 76 -6.34 5.13 -9.68
CA GLU A 76 -4.89 5.24 -9.71
C GLU A 76 -4.26 4.10 -8.91
N MET A 77 -3.56 4.41 -7.81
CA MET A 77 -2.87 3.42 -7.00
C MET A 77 -3.69 2.91 -5.82
N GLY A 78 -4.72 3.67 -5.40
CA GLY A 78 -5.39 3.46 -4.12
C GLY A 78 -6.00 2.08 -3.94
N GLU A 79 -6.61 1.53 -5.00
CA GLU A 79 -7.22 0.20 -4.98
C GLU A 79 -6.28 -0.87 -5.54
N ARG A 80 -5.50 -0.56 -6.58
CA ARG A 80 -4.64 -1.52 -7.28
C ARG A 80 -3.50 -2.04 -6.41
N PHE A 81 -2.90 -1.17 -5.59
CA PHE A 81 -1.79 -1.56 -4.72
C PHE A 81 -2.35 -2.09 -3.41
N LYS A 82 -1.74 -3.17 -2.92
CA LYS A 82 -2.10 -3.81 -1.65
C LYS A 82 -0.92 -3.77 -0.69
N VAL A 83 -1.21 -3.81 0.60
CA VAL A 83 -0.23 -3.84 1.67
C VAL A 83 -0.52 -5.06 2.54
N MET A 84 0.51 -5.84 2.82
CA MET A 84 0.47 -6.99 3.72
C MET A 84 1.53 -6.82 4.80
N ALA A 85 1.18 -7.11 6.05
CA ALA A 85 2.13 -7.15 7.16
C ALA A 85 2.33 -8.57 7.65
N LEU A 86 3.59 -8.99 7.67
CA LEU A 86 4.04 -10.25 8.26
C LEU A 86 4.81 -9.94 9.53
N THR A 87 4.43 -10.57 10.65
CA THR A 87 5.07 -10.33 11.94
C THR A 87 5.52 -11.60 12.64
N ARG A 88 6.46 -11.44 13.57
CA ARG A 88 6.89 -12.47 14.52
C ARG A 88 6.94 -11.85 15.90
N ASN A 89 6.23 -12.43 16.86
CA ASN A 89 6.21 -11.97 18.26
C ASN A 89 5.81 -10.49 18.41
N ILE A 90 4.83 -10.04 17.61
CA ILE A 90 4.20 -8.72 17.73
C ILE A 90 2.70 -8.96 17.86
N ASP A 91 2.15 -8.56 19.00
CA ASP A 91 0.73 -8.73 19.33
C ASP A 91 -0.02 -7.39 19.30
N GLU A 92 0.70 -6.28 19.20
CA GLU A 92 0.13 -4.95 19.13
C GLU A 92 -0.62 -4.73 17.80
N PRO A 93 -1.79 -4.07 17.84
CA PRO A 93 -2.52 -3.74 16.63
C PRO A 93 -1.72 -2.76 15.77
N LEU A 94 -1.55 -3.12 14.49
CA LEU A 94 -0.82 -2.30 13.53
C LEU A 94 -1.70 -1.16 13.01
N LYS A 95 -1.29 0.09 13.27
CA LYS A 95 -2.03 1.31 12.91
C LYS A 95 -2.56 1.30 11.47
N GLY A 96 -1.72 0.92 10.50
CA GLY A 96 -2.06 0.92 9.08
C GLY A 96 -3.15 -0.08 8.67
N PHE A 97 -3.57 -0.99 9.55
CA PHE A 97 -4.57 -2.02 9.27
C PHE A 97 -5.83 -1.86 10.13
N THR A 98 -6.03 -0.66 10.69
CA THR A 98 -7.23 -0.31 11.47
C THR A 98 -8.43 0.05 10.58
N MET A 99 -8.19 0.38 9.30
CA MET A 99 -9.23 0.65 8.31
C MET A 99 -9.24 -0.44 7.23
N ASN A 100 -10.45 -0.90 6.88
CA ASN A 100 -10.69 -1.84 5.79
C ASN A 100 -9.72 -3.04 5.75
N ASN A 101 -9.55 -3.72 6.90
CA ASN A 101 -8.71 -4.90 6.97
C ASN A 101 -9.41 -6.08 6.29
N MET A 102 -8.78 -6.63 5.25
CA MET A 102 -9.32 -7.66 4.37
C MET A 102 -8.68 -9.03 4.63
N LEU A 103 -8.11 -9.29 5.81
CA LEU A 103 -7.49 -10.58 6.15
C LEU A 103 -8.39 -11.80 5.86
N HIS A 104 -9.70 -11.66 5.99
CA HIS A 104 -10.67 -12.73 5.70
C HIS A 104 -10.80 -13.10 4.21
N GLN A 105 -10.16 -12.33 3.31
CA GLN A 105 -10.17 -12.54 1.87
C GLN A 105 -8.89 -13.22 1.36
N LEU A 106 -7.93 -13.50 2.26
CA LEU A 106 -6.71 -14.24 1.96
C LEU A 106 -6.90 -15.74 2.11
#